data_AF-A0A519KTS9-F1
#
_entry.id   AF-A0A519KTS9-F1
#
_cell.length_a   1.000
_cell.length_b   1.000
_cell.length_c   1.000
_cell.angle_alpha   90.00
_cell.angle_beta   90.00
_cell.angle_gamma   90.00
#
_symmetry.space_group_name_H-M   'P 1'
#
loop_
_entity.id
_entity.type
_entity.pdbx_description
1 polymer ?
#
loop_
_entity_poly.entity_id
_entity_poly.type
_entity_poly.pdbx_seq_one_letter_code
_entity_poly.pdbx_strand_id
1 'polypeptide(L)' 'MNQPIQTRAAVLRVMGAARPYADSRPLAIETVTLDPPGPGEVLVAVKAAGLCH' A
#
# COMPACT_ATOMS: atom_id res chain seq x y z
N MET A 1 -3.86 22.28 -1.40
CA MET A 1 -4.29 20.89 -1.17
C MET A 1 -4.20 20.64 0.33
N ASN A 2 -5.33 20.71 1.05
CA ASN A 2 -5.32 20.83 2.52
C ASN A 2 -6.20 19.80 3.24
N GLN A 3 -6.41 18.63 2.62
CA GLN A 3 -7.12 17.53 3.27
C GLN A 3 -6.28 16.23 3.22
N PRO A 4 -6.29 15.44 4.29
CA PRO A 4 -5.61 14.14 4.33
C PRO A 4 -6.23 13.19 3.32
N ILE A 5 -5.40 12.57 2.49
CA ILE A 5 -5.84 11.69 1.41
C ILE A 5 -5.86 10.27 1.94
N GLN A 6 -7.03 9.64 1.97
CA GLN A 6 -7.17 8.24 2.38
C GLN A 6 -7.26 7.32 1.17
N THR A 7 -6.57 6.19 1.22
CA THR A 7 -6.62 5.15 0.18
C THR A 7 -6.50 3.75 0.78
N ARG A 8 -6.92 2.73 0.03
CA ARG A 8 -6.66 1.33 0.38
C ARG A 8 -5.30 0.91 -0.15
N ALA A 9 -4.51 0.22 0.66
CA ALA A 9 -3.21 -0.31 0.29
C ALA A 9 -3.05 -1.77 0.77
N ALA A 10 -2.23 -2.54 0.06
CA ALA A 10 -1.76 -3.84 0.53
C ALA A 10 -0.49 -3.62 1.36
N VAL A 11 -0.58 -3.83 2.68
CA VAL A 11 0.49 -3.55 3.64
C VAL A 11 1.10 -4.85 4.13
N LEU A 12 2.43 -4.94 4.06
CA LEU A 12 3.20 -6.03 4.64
C LEU A 12 3.74 -5.61 6.00
N ARG A 13 3.08 -6.03 7.09
CA ARG A 13 3.51 -5.67 8.45
C ARG A 13 4.63 -6.54 8.99
N VAL A 14 4.59 -7.84 8.67
CA VAL A 14 5.56 -8.82 9.17
C VAL A 14 6.10 -9.62 8.00
N MET A 15 7.42 -9.63 7.89
CA MET A 15 8.13 -10.42 6.88
C MET A 15 8.19 -11.90 7.28
N GLY A 16 8.42 -12.77 6.29
CA GLY A 16 8.74 -14.18 6.54
C GLY A 16 7.54 -15.06 6.90
N ALA A 17 6.32 -14.65 6.53
CA ALA A 17 5.14 -15.51 6.68
C ALA A 17 5.36 -16.89 6.04
N ALA A 18 4.86 -17.93 6.69
CA ALA A 18 4.96 -19.28 6.17
C ALA A 18 4.18 -19.42 4.85
N ARG A 19 4.64 -20.32 3.97
CA ARG A 19 3.89 -20.73 2.79
C ARG A 19 2.89 -21.85 3.17
N PRO A 20 1.74 -21.94 2.49
CA PRO A 20 1.28 -21.12 1.35
C PRO A 20 0.69 -19.76 1.78
N TYR A 21 0.87 -18.71 0.95
CA TYR A 21 0.41 -17.35 1.27
C TYR A 21 -1.12 -17.16 1.22
N ALA A 22 -1.85 -18.09 0.61
CA ALA A 22 -3.32 -18.11 0.66
C ALA A 22 -3.83 -18.24 2.11
N ASP A 23 -3.07 -18.96 2.94
CA ASP A 23 -3.41 -19.25 4.32
C ASP A 23 -2.78 -18.22 5.27
N SER A 24 -1.47 -17.94 5.10
CA SER A 24 -0.76 -17.02 6.00
C SER A 24 -1.05 -15.54 5.76
N ARG A 25 -1.60 -15.19 4.59
CA ARG A 25 -2.09 -13.85 4.23
C ARG A 25 -1.17 -12.71 4.72
N PRO A 26 0.10 -12.67 4.27
CA PRO A 26 1.07 -11.70 4.76
C PRO A 26 0.74 -10.25 4.45
N LEU A 27 -0.02 -10.01 3.37
CA LEU A 27 -0.48 -8.69 2.97
C LEU A 27 -1.89 -8.44 3.52
N ALA A 28 -2.03 -7.42 4.35
CA ALA A 28 -3.31 -6.92 4.82
C ALA A 28 -3.80 -5.77 3.93
N ILE A 29 -5.09 -5.74 3.60
CA ILE A 29 -5.68 -4.57 2.94
C ILE A 29 -6.12 -3.57 4.01
N GLU A 30 -5.49 -2.41 4.02
CA GLU A 30 -5.68 -1.39 5.05
C GLU A 30 -6.01 -0.04 4.44
N THR A 31 -6.73 0.79 5.18
CA THR A 31 -6.89 2.21 4.85
C THR A 31 -5.71 2.97 5.42
N VAL A 32 -5.00 3.70 4.56
CA VAL A 32 -3.85 4.52 4.92
C VAL A 32 -4.12 5.98 4.60
N THR A 33 -3.56 6.88 5.39
CA THR A 33 -3.55 8.32 5.14
C THR A 33 -2.22 8.71 4.53
N LEU A 34 -2.26 9.46 3.43
CA LEU A 34 -1.07 9.97 2.74
C LEU A 34 -0.82 11.42 3.12
N ASP A 35 0.44 11.72 3.37
CA ASP A 35 0.94 13.09 3.46
C ASP A 35 0.94 13.76 2.08
N PRO A 36 0.86 15.10 2.01
CA PRO A 36 1.00 15.80 0.73
C PRO A 36 2.41 15.61 0.13
N PRO A 37 2.55 15.66 -1.20
CA PRO A 37 3.87 15.54 -1.83
C PRO A 37 4.78 16.70 -1.43
N GLY A 38 6.04 16.40 -1.14
CA GLY A 38 7.09 17.37 -0.90
C GLY A 38 7.61 18.05 -2.18
N PRO A 39 8.62 18.94 -2.06
CA PRO A 39 9.23 19.59 -3.21
C PRO A 39 9.84 18.57 -4.19
N GLY A 40 9.39 18.59 -5.45
CA GLY A 40 9.85 17.66 -6.49
C GLY A 40 9.16 16.30 -6.50
N GLU A 41 8.22 16.05 -5.58
CA GLU A 41 7.42 14.83 -5.54
C GLU A 41 6.08 15.01 -6.26
N VAL A 42 5.48 13.89 -6.64
CA VAL A 42 4.14 13.86 -7.22
C VAL A 42 3.29 12.81 -6.52
N LEU A 43 2.02 13.14 -6.30
CA LEU A 43 1.03 12.19 -5.85
C LEU A 43 0.38 11.51 -7.06
N VAL A 44 0.39 10.18 -7.09
CA VAL A 44 -0.15 9.40 -8.20
C VAL A 44 -1.32 8.53 -7.74
N ALA A 45 -2.43 8.60 -8.46
CA ALA A 45 -3.56 7.68 -8.28
C ALA A 45 -3.32 6.39 -9.08
N VAL A 46 -2.83 5.35 -8.42
CA VAL A 46 -2.58 4.03 -9.04
C VAL A 46 -3.90 3.44 -9.55
N LYS A 47 -4.00 3.21 -10.87
CA LYS A 47 -5.18 2.59 -11.51
C LYS A 47 -5.11 1.07 -11.56
N ALA A 48 -3.91 0.53 -11.71
CA ALA A 48 -3.63 -0.90 -11.74
C ALA A 48 -2.19 -1.17 -11.26
N ALA A 49 -1.96 -2.36 -10.71
CA ALA A 49 -0.65 -2.86 -10.33
C ALA A 49 -0.53 -4.34 -10.70
N GLY A 50 0.67 -4.77 -11.10
CA GLY A 50 1.00 -6.17 -11.36
C GLY A 50 1.81 -6.77 -10.21
N LEU A 51 1.72 -8.08 -10.02
CA LEU A 51 2.62 -8.81 -9.14
C LEU A 51 3.90 -9.18 -9.89
N CYS A 52 5.03 -8.78 -9.32
CA CYS A 52 6.37 -9.17 -9.74
C CYS A 52 6.78 -10.47 -9.02
N HIS A 53 7.76 -11.17 -9.60
CA HIS A 53 8.54 -12.23 -8.94
C HIS A 53 9.06 -11.77 -7.56
#